data_AF-A0A7S7RH10-F1
#
_entry.id   AF-A0A7S7RH10-F1
#
_cell.length_a   1.000
_cell.length_b   1.000
_cell.length_c   1.000
_cell.angle_alpha   90.00
_cell.angle_beta   90.00
_cell.angle_gamma   90.00
#
_symmetry.space_group_name_H-M   'P 1'
#
loop_
_entity.id
_entity.type
_entity.pdbx_description
1 polymer ?
#
loop_
_entity_poly.entity_id
_entity_poly.type
_entity_poly.pdbx_seq_one_letter_code
_entity_poly.pdbx_strand_id
1 'polypeptide(L)'
;MNALELISIDLFFQLISYLIIAGSCIVKIPQIIKILNSRSTQGISSFSIYVEILSSCIYSFSNWRFNVPWLLWADSAFIGIQNAFILILCVVYSQNKKKFPINQIFYITSISLLIAALYQDIIPVQVLRYLSISPLIFVVLSRVPQIVKCYIESSTGQLSFISFFLLTGGSWSRVATVLFSESKSNTILLLTNVISALLNTVPLMQIVIFKYCSSISEKNGIEQKRHSKRKVE
;
A
#
# COMPACT_ATOMS: atom_id res chain seq x y z
N MET A 1 6.94 27.28 25.47
CA MET A 1 7.31 25.86 25.31
C MET A 1 8.77 25.76 25.68
N ASN A 2 9.09 25.01 26.72
CA ASN A 2 10.45 24.93 27.24
C ASN A 2 11.29 23.97 26.37
N ALA A 3 12.62 24.15 26.32
CA ALA A 3 13.50 23.31 25.49
C ALA A 3 13.35 21.81 25.76
N LEU A 4 13.04 21.43 27.01
CA LEU A 4 12.75 20.04 27.40
C LEU A 4 11.45 19.49 26.78
N GLU A 5 10.44 20.32 26.57
CA GLU A 5 9.18 19.91 25.93
C GLU A 5 9.39 19.70 24.42
N LEU A 6 10.21 20.53 23.78
CA LEU A 6 10.58 20.35 22.38
C LEU A 6 11.33 19.02 22.17
N ILE A 7 12.34 18.75 23.00
CA ILE A 7 13.14 17.51 22.93
C ILE A 7 12.27 16.26 23.15
N SER A 8 11.32 16.30 24.09
CA SER A 8 10.45 15.15 24.35
C SER A 8 9.49 14.88 23.20
N ILE A 9 8.98 15.93 22.54
CA ILE A 9 8.13 15.83 21.35
C ILE A 9 8.92 15.24 20.18
N ASP A 10 10.14 15.70 19.94
CA ASP A 10 10.99 15.19 18.85
C ASP A 10 11.32 13.71 19.04
N LEU A 11 11.67 13.30 20.28
CA LEU A 11 11.94 11.90 20.60
C LEU A 11 10.70 11.02 20.38
N PHE A 12 9.51 11.53 20.73
CA PHE A 12 8.25 10.83 20.52
C PHE A 12 7.99 10.57 19.02
N PHE A 13 8.18 11.56 18.15
CA PHE A 13 7.99 11.40 16.71
C PHE A 13 9.07 10.54 16.04
N GLN A 14 10.29 10.55 16.56
CA GLN A 14 11.33 9.60 16.14
C GLN A 14 10.94 8.17 16.48
N LEU A 15 10.46 7.92 17.70
CA LEU A 15 9.97 6.60 18.12
C LEU A 15 8.82 6.12 17.23
N ILE A 16 7.85 6.99 16.95
CA ILE A 16 6.77 6.69 16.00
C ILE A 16 7.34 6.31 14.64
N SER A 17 8.31 7.06 14.12
CA SER A 17 8.93 6.79 12.82
C SER A 17 9.62 5.42 12.79
N TYR A 18 10.35 5.05 13.84
CA TYR A 18 10.94 3.72 13.98
C TYR A 18 9.89 2.61 14.02
N LEU A 19 8.78 2.81 14.74
CA LEU A 19 7.68 1.86 14.77
C LEU A 19 7.00 1.72 13.41
N ILE A 20 6.83 2.81 12.66
CA ILE A 20 6.29 2.75 11.30
C ILE A 20 7.24 1.96 10.40
N ILE A 21 8.55 2.21 10.46
CA ILE A 21 9.54 1.47 9.67
C ILE A 21 9.53 -0.02 10.04
N ALA A 22 9.55 -0.36 11.33
CA ALA A 22 9.48 -1.74 11.79
C ALA A 22 8.19 -2.43 11.31
N GLY A 23 7.04 -1.76 11.43
CA GLY A 23 5.77 -2.23 10.91
C GLY A 23 5.81 -2.41 9.40
N SER A 24 6.42 -1.47 8.67
CA SER A 24 6.50 -1.47 7.21
C SER A 24 7.13 -2.73 6.66
N CYS A 25 8.12 -3.30 7.34
CA CYS A 25 8.79 -4.56 6.97
C CYS A 25 7.85 -5.77 6.96
N ILE A 26 6.74 -5.72 7.70
CA ILE A 26 5.78 -6.82 7.82
C ILE A 26 4.40 -6.50 7.25
N VAL A 27 4.13 -5.26 6.82
CA VAL A 27 2.80 -4.79 6.36
C VAL A 27 2.19 -5.74 5.33
N LYS A 28 2.95 -6.17 4.32
CA LYS A 28 2.41 -6.96 3.21
C LYS A 28 2.56 -8.47 3.43
N ILE A 29 3.27 -8.90 4.46
CA ILE A 29 3.48 -10.33 4.78
C ILE A 29 2.14 -11.10 4.95
N PRO A 30 1.12 -10.59 5.67
CA PRO A 30 -0.16 -11.29 5.76
C PRO A 30 -0.85 -11.47 4.39
N GLN A 31 -0.71 -10.48 3.49
CA GLN A 31 -1.23 -10.58 2.13
C GLN A 31 -0.45 -11.62 1.31
N ILE A 32 0.88 -11.66 1.44
CA ILE A 32 1.73 -12.67 0.81
C ILE A 32 1.32 -14.08 1.26
N ILE A 33 1.16 -14.31 2.56
CA ILE A 33 0.73 -15.60 3.12
C ILE A 33 -0.64 -16.01 2.56
N LYS A 34 -1.61 -15.08 2.48
CA LYS A 34 -2.92 -15.35 1.88
C LYS A 34 -2.82 -15.80 0.42
N ILE A 35 -1.99 -15.15 -0.39
CA ILE A 35 -1.77 -15.52 -1.79
C ILE A 35 -1.16 -16.91 -1.88
N LEU A 36 -0.13 -17.20 -1.08
CA LEU A 36 0.54 -18.50 -1.06
C LEU A 36 -0.42 -19.64 -0.67
N ASN A 37 -1.25 -19.42 0.36
CA ASN A 37 -2.21 -20.42 0.83
C ASN A 37 -3.34 -20.65 -0.17
N SER A 38 -3.86 -19.58 -0.77
CA SER A 38 -4.96 -19.69 -1.75
C SER A 38 -4.49 -20.06 -3.17
N ARG A 39 -3.18 -19.95 -3.44
CA ARG A 39 -2.57 -20.07 -4.78
C ARG A 39 -3.30 -19.23 -5.84
N SER A 40 -3.80 -18.07 -5.44
CA SER A 40 -4.65 -17.20 -6.26
C SER A 40 -4.39 -15.74 -5.94
N THR A 41 -4.46 -14.88 -6.96
CA THR A 41 -4.36 -13.42 -6.82
C THR A 41 -5.69 -12.71 -7.12
N GLN A 42 -6.81 -13.41 -6.95
CA GLN A 42 -8.14 -12.85 -7.12
C GLN A 42 -8.39 -11.67 -6.15
N GLY A 43 -9.05 -10.62 -6.62
CA GLY A 43 -9.20 -9.34 -5.89
C GLY A 43 -7.96 -8.43 -5.91
N ILE A 44 -6.78 -8.93 -6.28
CA ILE A 44 -5.56 -8.11 -6.38
C ILE A 44 -5.46 -7.54 -7.80
N SER A 45 -5.15 -6.26 -7.91
CA SER A 45 -4.88 -5.59 -9.19
C SER A 45 -3.36 -5.56 -9.44
N SER A 46 -2.88 -6.32 -10.43
CA SER A 46 -1.45 -6.35 -10.80
C SER A 46 -0.95 -4.97 -11.24
N PHE A 47 -1.81 -4.19 -11.90
CA PHE A 47 -1.51 -2.80 -12.28
C PHE A 47 -1.34 -1.91 -11.04
N SER A 48 -2.20 -2.07 -10.03
CA SER A 48 -2.08 -1.32 -8.77
C SER A 48 -0.76 -1.61 -8.07
N ILE A 49 -0.37 -2.89 -7.97
CA ILE A 49 0.91 -3.30 -7.37
C ILE A 49 2.09 -2.73 -8.16
N TYR A 50 2.04 -2.79 -9.49
CA TYR A 50 3.05 -2.17 -10.36
C TYR A 50 3.23 -0.67 -10.07
N VAL A 51 2.14 0.08 -10.02
CA VAL A 51 2.18 1.52 -9.73
C VAL A 51 2.64 1.81 -8.30
N GLU A 52 2.31 0.97 -7.31
CA GLU A 52 2.84 1.09 -5.94
C GLU A 52 4.37 0.95 -5.91
N ILE A 53 4.94 0.03 -6.70
CA ILE A 53 6.39 -0.16 -6.78
C ILE A 53 7.05 1.05 -7.44
N LEU A 54 6.52 1.52 -8.58
CA LEU A 54 7.03 2.74 -9.24
C LEU A 54 7.03 3.94 -8.29
N SER A 55 5.91 4.15 -7.60
CA SER A 55 5.75 5.22 -6.61
C SER A 55 6.80 5.10 -5.51
N SER A 56 6.97 3.90 -4.96
CA SER A 56 7.92 3.62 -3.87
C SER A 56 9.38 3.86 -4.29
N CYS A 57 9.77 3.42 -5.50
CA CYS A 57 11.11 3.63 -6.03
C CYS A 57 11.43 5.11 -6.21
N ILE A 58 10.55 5.84 -6.90
CA ILE A 58 10.74 7.27 -7.16
C ILE A 58 10.72 8.06 -5.86
N TYR A 59 9.72 7.82 -5.01
CA TYR A 59 9.59 8.52 -3.72
C TYR A 59 10.82 8.33 -2.85
N SER A 60 11.30 7.09 -2.69
CA SER A 60 12.46 6.80 -1.84
C SER A 60 13.74 7.41 -2.40
N PHE A 61 13.97 7.26 -3.70
CA PHE A 61 15.17 7.78 -4.35
C PHE A 61 15.21 9.31 -4.36
N SER A 62 14.10 9.97 -4.68
CA SER A 62 13.99 11.42 -4.66
C SER A 62 14.24 12.00 -3.27
N ASN A 63 13.63 11.42 -2.23
CA ASN A 63 13.82 11.89 -0.86
C ASN A 63 15.25 11.64 -0.37
N TRP A 64 15.86 10.51 -0.74
CA TRP A 64 17.29 10.27 -0.50
C TRP A 64 18.16 11.34 -1.17
N ARG A 65 17.92 11.64 -2.46
CA ARG A 65 18.72 12.60 -3.23
C ARG A 65 18.57 14.05 -2.77
N PHE A 66 17.44 14.39 -2.16
CA PHE A 66 17.17 15.70 -1.55
C PHE A 66 17.52 15.78 -0.06
N ASN A 67 18.27 14.81 0.48
CA ASN A 67 18.72 14.77 1.87
C ASN A 67 17.57 14.84 2.89
N VAL A 68 16.39 14.30 2.55
CA VAL A 68 15.29 14.16 3.51
C VAL A 68 15.67 13.06 4.50
N PRO A 69 15.47 13.26 5.83
CA PRO A 69 15.76 12.25 6.84
C PRO A 69 15.13 10.90 6.49
N TRP A 70 15.93 9.83 6.54
CA TRP A 70 15.52 8.48 6.14
C TRP A 70 14.30 7.97 6.91
N LEU A 71 14.13 8.40 8.16
CA LEU A 71 12.96 8.11 9.01
C LEU A 71 11.62 8.51 8.37
N LEU A 72 11.62 9.47 7.44
CA LEU A 72 10.41 10.00 6.81
C LEU A 72 10.03 9.28 5.50
N TRP A 73 10.90 8.41 4.96
CA TRP A 73 10.65 7.77 3.65
C TRP A 73 11.05 6.29 3.55
N ALA A 74 11.85 5.76 4.48
CA ALA A 74 12.37 4.39 4.36
C ALA A 74 11.31 3.30 4.41
N ASP A 75 10.19 3.53 5.11
CA ASP A 75 9.05 2.62 5.13
C ASP A 75 8.47 2.35 3.73
N SER A 76 8.40 3.38 2.87
CA SER A 76 7.96 3.24 1.49
C SER A 76 8.89 2.31 0.70
N ALA A 77 10.20 2.36 0.95
CA ALA A 77 11.16 1.45 0.33
C ALA A 77 10.90 -0.01 0.76
N PHE A 78 10.71 -0.26 2.06
CA PHE A 78 10.41 -1.61 2.58
C PHE A 78 9.07 -2.16 2.06
N ILE A 79 8.04 -1.32 1.96
CA ILE A 79 6.75 -1.70 1.36
C ILE A 79 6.92 -1.99 -0.14
N GLY A 80 7.71 -1.18 -0.85
CA GLY A 80 8.04 -1.38 -2.26
C GLY A 80 8.67 -2.74 -2.54
N ILE A 81 9.63 -3.15 -1.70
CA ILE A 81 10.28 -4.47 -1.78
C ILE A 81 9.23 -5.60 -1.63
N GLN A 82 8.36 -5.52 -0.64
CA GLN A 82 7.32 -6.54 -0.46
C GLN A 82 6.28 -6.55 -1.59
N ASN A 83 5.96 -5.38 -2.16
CA ASN A 83 5.10 -5.30 -3.34
C ASN A 83 5.75 -5.94 -4.57
N ALA A 84 7.08 -5.88 -4.72
CA ALA A 84 7.79 -6.61 -5.77
C ALA A 84 7.61 -8.12 -5.62
N PHE A 85 7.67 -8.64 -4.39
CA PHE A 85 7.33 -10.05 -4.12
C PHE A 85 5.88 -10.38 -4.51
N ILE A 86 4.91 -9.52 -4.17
CA ILE A 86 3.51 -9.72 -4.58
C ILE A 86 3.38 -9.71 -6.12
N LEU A 87 4.08 -8.83 -6.83
CA LEU A 87 4.06 -8.78 -8.28
C LEU A 87 4.57 -10.09 -8.91
N ILE A 88 5.64 -10.66 -8.36
CA ILE A 88 6.16 -11.97 -8.78
C ILE A 88 5.09 -13.06 -8.57
N LEU A 89 4.42 -13.07 -7.40
CA LEU A 89 3.34 -14.01 -7.12
C LEU A 89 2.15 -13.84 -8.09
N CYS A 90 1.85 -12.61 -8.52
CA CYS A 90 0.85 -12.35 -9.56
C CYS A 90 1.22 -12.93 -10.93
N VAL A 91 2.51 -13.13 -11.22
CA VAL A 91 2.96 -13.85 -12.43
C VAL A 91 2.77 -15.35 -12.24
N VAL A 92 3.27 -15.87 -11.11
CA VAL A 92 3.30 -17.31 -10.81
C VAL A 92 1.89 -17.91 -10.69
N TYR A 93 0.97 -17.21 -10.02
CA TYR A 93 -0.40 -17.67 -9.80
C TYR A 93 -1.43 -17.05 -10.76
N SER A 94 -0.99 -16.57 -11.92
CA SER A 94 -1.91 -16.07 -12.95
C SER A 94 -2.82 -17.21 -13.42
N GLN A 95 -4.13 -17.06 -13.21
CA GLN A 95 -5.12 -18.11 -13.49
C GLN A 95 -5.23 -18.46 -14.98
N ASN A 96 -4.84 -17.55 -15.87
CA ASN A 96 -4.87 -17.75 -17.32
C ASN A 96 -3.53 -18.29 -17.86
N LYS A 97 -3.18 -19.54 -17.51
CA LYS A 97 -1.97 -20.22 -18.02
C LYS A 97 -1.88 -20.27 -19.57
N LYS A 98 -3.00 -20.07 -20.28
CA LYS A 98 -3.07 -20.06 -21.75
C LYS A 98 -2.63 -18.74 -22.39
N LYS A 99 -2.56 -17.64 -21.64
CA LYS A 99 -2.09 -16.34 -22.15
C LYS A 99 -0.73 -16.02 -21.54
N PHE A 100 0.24 -15.72 -22.41
CA PHE A 100 1.55 -15.27 -21.97
C PHE A 100 1.39 -13.99 -21.11
N PRO A 101 1.99 -13.90 -19.91
CA PRO A 101 1.78 -12.78 -18.98
C PRO A 101 2.56 -11.53 -19.41
N ILE A 102 2.30 -11.04 -20.62
CA ILE A 102 3.06 -9.98 -21.27
C ILE A 102 3.04 -8.68 -20.46
N ASN A 103 1.91 -8.36 -19.83
CA ASN A 103 1.77 -7.16 -19.00
C ASN A 103 2.67 -7.23 -17.76
N GLN A 104 2.73 -8.39 -17.09
CA GLN A 104 3.54 -8.55 -15.90
C GLN A 104 5.05 -8.56 -16.22
N ILE A 105 5.44 -9.15 -17.35
CA ILE A 105 6.82 -9.10 -17.83
C ILE A 105 7.22 -7.66 -18.16
N PHE A 106 6.33 -6.91 -18.83
CA PHE A 106 6.52 -5.49 -19.06
C PHE A 106 6.68 -4.71 -17.74
N TYR A 107 5.88 -5.00 -16.72
CA TYR A 107 6.00 -4.35 -15.41
C TYR A 107 7.37 -4.62 -14.73
N ILE A 108 7.82 -5.88 -14.74
CA ILE A 108 9.10 -6.24 -14.11
C ILE A 108 10.28 -5.59 -14.85
N THR A 109 10.25 -5.62 -16.19
CA THR A 109 11.30 -5.03 -17.03
C THR A 109 11.36 -3.51 -16.89
N SER A 110 10.21 -2.82 -16.88
CA SER A 110 10.17 -1.37 -16.71
C SER A 110 10.61 -0.92 -15.30
N ILE A 111 10.24 -1.65 -14.24
CA ILE A 111 10.74 -1.39 -12.88
C ILE A 111 12.25 -1.58 -12.82
N SER A 112 12.77 -2.66 -13.41
CA SER A 112 14.22 -2.94 -13.40
C SER A 112 15.01 -1.85 -14.11
N LEU A 113 14.51 -1.38 -15.25
CA LEU A 113 15.09 -0.26 -16.00
C LEU A 113 15.05 1.04 -15.20
N LEU A 114 13.92 1.33 -14.53
CA LEU A 114 13.80 2.52 -13.67
C LEU A 114 14.83 2.48 -12.54
N ILE A 115 14.97 1.35 -11.83
CA ILE A 115 15.93 1.21 -10.73
C ILE A 115 17.37 1.40 -11.25
N ALA A 116 17.71 0.82 -12.40
CA ALA A 116 19.02 1.01 -13.03
C ALA A 116 19.29 2.49 -13.38
N ALA A 117 18.30 3.18 -13.98
CA ALA A 117 18.41 4.59 -14.34
C ALA A 117 18.57 5.51 -13.12
N LEU A 118 17.88 5.19 -12.01
CA LEU A 118 18.03 5.92 -10.75
C LEU A 118 19.42 5.68 -10.14
N TYR A 119 19.90 4.43 -10.08
CA TYR A 119 21.17 4.10 -9.42
C TYR A 119 22.41 4.60 -10.18
N GLN A 120 22.35 4.66 -11.51
CA GLN A 120 23.45 5.18 -12.33
C GLN A 120 23.52 6.72 -12.37
N ASP A 121 22.69 7.42 -11.58
CA ASP A 121 22.60 8.88 -11.55
C ASP A 121 22.42 9.53 -12.94
N ILE A 122 21.82 8.78 -13.88
CA ILE A 122 21.59 9.24 -15.26
C ILE A 122 20.57 10.39 -15.26
N ILE A 123 19.67 10.43 -14.28
CA ILE A 123 18.57 11.39 -14.20
C ILE A 123 19.07 12.71 -13.61
N PRO A 124 19.07 13.82 -14.36
CA PRO A 124 19.47 15.12 -13.84
C PRO A 124 18.57 15.58 -12.69
N VAL A 125 19.12 16.33 -11.74
CA VAL A 125 18.40 16.82 -10.55
C VAL A 125 17.13 17.61 -10.90
N GLN A 126 17.14 18.37 -12.01
CA GLN A 126 15.96 19.12 -12.46
C GLN A 126 14.81 18.17 -12.85
N VAL A 127 15.11 17.10 -13.58
CA VAL A 127 14.14 16.08 -13.96
C VAL A 127 13.65 15.35 -12.71
N LEU A 128 14.56 15.03 -11.78
CA LEU A 128 14.21 14.37 -10.53
C LEU A 128 13.23 15.20 -9.70
N ARG A 129 13.34 16.53 -9.69
CA ARG A 129 12.41 17.42 -8.98
C ARG A 129 10.97 17.29 -9.49
N TYR A 130 10.79 17.23 -10.82
CA TYR A 130 9.47 16.97 -11.41
C TYR A 130 9.01 15.53 -11.16
N LEU A 131 9.92 14.57 -11.27
CA LEU A 131 9.64 13.17 -11.01
C LEU A 131 9.18 12.94 -9.56
N SER A 132 9.67 13.74 -8.60
CA SER A 132 9.29 13.67 -7.19
C SER A 132 7.83 14.04 -6.89
N ILE A 133 7.14 14.65 -7.85
CA ILE A 133 5.70 14.92 -7.77
C ILE A 133 4.90 13.69 -8.23
N SER A 134 5.47 12.83 -9.07
CA SER A 134 4.76 11.68 -9.63
C SER A 134 4.27 10.65 -8.59
N PRO A 135 4.94 10.40 -7.44
CA PRO A 135 4.40 9.53 -6.40
C PRO A 135 3.01 9.93 -5.92
N LEU A 136 2.71 11.23 -5.87
CA LEU A 136 1.37 11.73 -5.53
C LEU A 136 0.33 11.17 -6.49
N ILE A 137 0.60 11.27 -7.80
CA ILE A 137 -0.30 10.78 -8.85
C ILE A 137 -0.37 9.25 -8.81
N PHE A 138 0.76 8.57 -8.59
CA PHE A 138 0.85 7.12 -8.57
C PHE A 138 0.13 6.50 -7.36
N VAL A 139 0.11 7.16 -6.20
CA VAL A 139 -0.71 6.70 -5.07
C VAL A 139 -2.20 6.69 -5.46
N VAL A 140 -2.68 7.71 -6.17
CA VAL A 140 -4.06 7.73 -6.69
C VAL A 140 -4.27 6.60 -7.73
N LEU A 141 -3.39 6.52 -8.73
CA LEU A 141 -3.49 5.53 -9.80
C LEU A 141 -3.35 4.08 -9.32
N SER A 142 -2.66 3.84 -8.21
CA SER A 142 -2.57 2.51 -7.63
C SER A 142 -3.81 2.14 -6.82
N ARG A 143 -4.36 3.08 -6.05
CA ARG A 143 -5.48 2.80 -5.14
C ARG A 143 -6.83 2.77 -5.86
N VAL A 144 -7.09 3.67 -6.80
CA VAL A 144 -8.39 3.77 -7.48
C VAL A 144 -8.79 2.47 -8.19
N PRO A 145 -7.95 1.82 -9.02
CA PRO A 145 -8.32 0.57 -9.67
C PRO A 145 -8.59 -0.56 -8.69
N GLN A 146 -7.87 -0.59 -7.56
CA GLN A 146 -8.09 -1.58 -6.50
C GLN A 146 -9.43 -1.36 -5.80
N ILE A 147 -9.77 -0.11 -5.47
CA ILE A 147 -11.05 0.28 -4.87
C ILE A 147 -12.22 -0.09 -5.79
N VAL A 148 -12.10 0.26 -7.07
CA VAL A 148 -13.13 -0.01 -8.09
C VAL A 148 -13.29 -1.52 -8.30
N LYS A 149 -12.18 -2.27 -8.40
CA LYS A 149 -12.23 -3.73 -8.54
C LYS A 149 -12.96 -4.38 -7.36
N CYS A 150 -12.62 -4.01 -6.13
CA CYS A 150 -13.30 -4.54 -4.94
C CYS A 150 -14.80 -4.18 -4.92
N TYR A 151 -15.15 -2.97 -5.34
CA TYR A 151 -16.54 -2.52 -5.42
C TYR A 151 -17.35 -3.33 -6.44
N ILE A 152 -16.84 -3.48 -7.66
CA ILE A 152 -17.50 -4.26 -8.72
C ILE A 152 -17.62 -5.73 -8.33
N GLU A 153 -16.56 -6.32 -7.78
CA GLU A 153 -16.55 -7.72 -7.35
C GLU A 153 -17.38 -7.97 -6.08
N SER A 154 -17.85 -6.91 -5.39
CA SER A 154 -18.54 -6.96 -4.09
C SER A 154 -17.83 -7.85 -3.06
N SER A 155 -16.51 -7.96 -3.20
CA SER A 155 -15.64 -8.84 -2.44
C SER A 155 -14.24 -8.25 -2.45
N THR A 156 -13.52 -8.45 -1.35
CA THR A 156 -12.12 -8.01 -1.23
C THR A 156 -11.13 -9.14 -1.58
N GLY A 157 -11.62 -10.33 -1.91
CA GLY A 157 -10.79 -11.46 -2.33
C GLY A 157 -9.61 -11.72 -1.39
N GLN A 158 -8.40 -11.60 -1.92
CA GLN A 158 -7.15 -11.85 -1.17
C GLN A 158 -6.57 -10.60 -0.47
N LEU A 159 -7.28 -9.47 -0.41
CA LEU A 159 -6.84 -8.33 0.39
C LEU A 159 -6.76 -8.70 1.89
N SER A 160 -5.72 -8.22 2.56
CA SER A 160 -5.49 -8.49 3.98
C SER A 160 -5.95 -7.30 4.83
N PHE A 161 -6.85 -7.57 5.79
CA PHE A 161 -7.28 -6.57 6.78
C PHE A 161 -6.09 -6.00 7.55
N ILE A 162 -5.23 -6.87 8.07
CA ILE A 162 -4.06 -6.48 8.88
C ILE A 162 -3.14 -5.58 8.06
N SER A 163 -2.91 -5.92 6.79
CA SER A 163 -2.05 -5.13 5.90
C SER A 163 -2.60 -3.73 5.66
N PHE A 164 -3.90 -3.61 5.37
CA PHE A 164 -4.53 -2.31 5.15
C PHE A 164 -4.68 -1.51 6.45
N PHE A 165 -4.90 -2.18 7.58
CA PHE A 165 -4.95 -1.52 8.89
C PHE A 165 -3.60 -0.87 9.23
N LEU A 166 -2.50 -1.62 9.08
CA LEU A 166 -1.16 -1.10 9.32
C LEU A 166 -0.78 0.00 8.32
N LEU A 167 -1.18 -0.14 7.06
CA LEU A 167 -0.94 0.86 6.03
C LEU A 167 -1.67 2.18 6.33
N THR A 168 -2.95 2.11 6.69
CA THR A 168 -3.74 3.28 7.11
C THR A 168 -3.14 3.92 8.36
N GLY A 169 -2.87 3.14 9.41
CA GLY A 169 -2.26 3.62 10.65
C GLY A 169 -0.91 4.31 10.41
N GLY A 170 -0.01 3.64 9.69
CA GLY A 170 1.30 4.18 9.34
C GLY A 170 1.23 5.48 8.53
N SER A 171 0.33 5.56 7.55
CA SER A 171 0.15 6.79 6.75
C SER A 171 -0.39 7.96 7.57
N TRP A 172 -1.34 7.74 8.47
CA TRP A 172 -1.81 8.79 9.40
C TRP A 172 -0.72 9.20 10.41
N SER A 173 0.01 8.24 10.96
CA SER A 173 1.16 8.53 11.82
C SER A 173 2.25 9.32 11.09
N ARG A 174 2.44 9.09 9.77
CA ARG A 174 3.37 9.88 8.96
C ARG A 174 2.88 11.30 8.72
N VAL A 175 1.58 11.51 8.48
CA VAL A 175 1.00 12.87 8.41
C VAL A 175 1.29 13.63 9.70
N ALA A 176 1.05 13.01 10.87
CA ALA A 176 1.38 13.62 12.15
C ALA A 176 2.89 13.93 12.26
N THR A 177 3.74 12.94 11.97
CA THR A 177 5.21 13.11 12.05
C THR A 177 5.70 14.26 11.18
N VAL A 178 5.22 14.36 9.93
CA VAL A 178 5.63 15.44 9.01
C VAL A 178 5.12 16.82 9.44
N LEU A 179 3.93 16.89 10.05
CA LEU A 179 3.36 18.15 10.54
C LEU A 179 4.08 18.70 11.77
N PHE A 180 4.53 17.80 12.66
CA PHE A 180 5.13 18.16 13.94
C PHE A 180 6.66 18.16 13.94
N SER A 181 7.31 17.51 12.96
CA SER A 181 8.76 17.59 12.78
C SER A 181 9.16 18.88 12.04
N GLU A 182 10.43 19.29 12.15
CA GLU A 182 11.01 20.43 11.41
C GLU A 182 10.87 20.33 9.88
N SER A 183 10.50 19.16 9.35
CA SER A 183 10.24 18.91 7.93
C SER A 183 8.89 19.47 7.41
N LYS A 184 8.15 20.24 8.21
CA LYS A 184 6.88 20.88 7.82
C LYS A 184 6.97 21.70 6.52
N SER A 185 8.15 22.23 6.19
CA SER A 185 8.37 23.02 4.98
C SER A 185 8.25 22.21 3.67
N ASN A 186 8.35 20.88 3.72
CA ASN A 186 8.24 20.05 2.53
C ASN A 186 6.78 19.72 2.18
N THR A 187 6.14 20.62 1.44
CA THR A 187 4.74 20.49 0.99
C THR A 187 4.48 19.22 0.19
N ILE A 188 5.42 18.78 -0.65
CA ILE A 188 5.27 17.57 -1.48
C ILE A 188 5.21 16.33 -0.59
N LEU A 189 6.09 16.25 0.41
CA LEU A 189 6.11 15.16 1.38
C LEU A 189 4.78 15.10 2.15
N LEU A 190 4.29 16.23 2.64
CA LEU A 190 3.03 16.30 3.38
C LEU A 190 1.83 15.88 2.52
N LEU A 191 1.68 16.45 1.32
CA LEU A 191 0.56 16.15 0.43
C LEU A 191 0.52 14.69 0.02
N THR A 192 1.68 14.10 -0.30
CA THR A 192 1.79 12.68 -0.67
C THR A 192 1.30 11.79 0.47
N ASN A 193 1.66 12.11 1.72
CA ASN A 193 1.26 11.33 2.89
C ASN A 193 -0.24 11.50 3.24
N VAL A 194 -0.80 12.71 3.09
CA VAL A 194 -2.23 12.96 3.29
C VAL A 194 -3.07 12.18 2.26
N ILE A 195 -2.70 12.25 0.98
CA ILE A 195 -3.40 11.52 -0.08
C ILE A 195 -3.29 10.00 0.14
N SER A 196 -2.11 9.51 0.52
CA SER A 196 -1.91 8.11 0.90
C SER A 196 -2.83 7.71 2.06
N ALA A 197 -2.92 8.51 3.13
CA ALA A 197 -3.77 8.23 4.28
C ALA A 197 -5.24 8.10 3.92
N LEU A 198 -5.76 9.03 3.12
CA LEU A 198 -7.15 9.00 2.66
C LEU A 198 -7.41 7.75 1.79
N LEU A 199 -6.55 7.48 0.82
CA LEU A 199 -6.75 6.38 -0.12
C LEU A 199 -6.49 5.00 0.46
N ASN A 200 -5.64 4.86 1.48
CA ASN A 200 -5.45 3.60 2.19
C ASN A 200 -6.65 3.25 3.07
N THR A 201 -7.37 4.27 3.56
CA THR A 201 -8.56 4.08 4.40
C THR A 201 -9.72 3.47 3.61
N VAL A 202 -9.89 3.79 2.32
CA VAL A 202 -11.02 3.29 1.53
C VAL A 202 -11.03 1.76 1.38
N PRO A 203 -9.95 1.08 0.93
CA PRO A 203 -9.91 -0.38 0.89
C PRO A 203 -10.07 -1.00 2.29
N LEU A 204 -9.55 -0.38 3.34
CA LEU A 204 -9.75 -0.86 4.72
C LEU A 204 -11.25 -0.89 5.07
N MET A 205 -11.99 0.18 4.76
CA MET A 205 -13.45 0.22 4.94
C MET A 205 -14.16 -0.85 4.11
N GLN A 206 -13.77 -1.04 2.84
CA GLN A 206 -14.36 -2.08 1.98
C GLN A 206 -14.17 -3.49 2.56
N ILE A 207 -13.00 -3.78 3.14
CA ILE A 207 -12.74 -5.07 3.81
C ILE A 207 -13.69 -5.28 4.99
N VAL A 208 -13.92 -4.25 5.80
CA VAL A 208 -14.82 -4.34 6.97
C VAL A 208 -16.27 -4.51 6.53
N ILE A 209 -16.74 -3.67 5.60
CA ILE A 209 -18.13 -3.67 5.13
C ILE A 209 -18.47 -5.00 4.46
N PHE A 210 -17.65 -5.48 3.51
CA PHE A 210 -17.97 -6.71 2.80
C PHE A 210 -17.91 -7.95 3.69
N LYS A 211 -17.00 -8.00 4.67
CA LYS A 211 -16.99 -9.07 5.69
C LYS A 211 -18.24 -9.06 6.57
N TYR A 212 -18.70 -7.87 6.94
CA TYR A 212 -19.92 -7.72 7.72
C TYR A 212 -21.15 -8.18 6.93
N CYS A 213 -21.28 -7.72 5.67
CA CYS A 213 -22.37 -8.13 4.77
C CYS A 213 -22.38 -9.64 4.51
N SER A 214 -21.22 -10.27 4.29
CA SER A 214 -21.14 -11.73 4.08
C SER A 214 -21.62 -12.51 5.30
N SER A 215 -21.29 -12.05 6.52
CA SER A 215 -21.73 -12.69 7.77
C SER A 215 -23.25 -12.60 7.98
N ILE A 216 -23.88 -11.48 7.61
CA ILE A 216 -25.35 -11.33 7.67
C ILE A 216 -26.03 -12.30 6.70
N SER A 217 -25.55 -12.38 5.46
CA SER A 217 -26.12 -13.27 4.44
C SER A 217 -26.06 -14.75 4.89
N GLU A 218 -24.94 -15.15 5.49
CA GLU A 218 -24.76 -16.51 6.02
C GLU A 218 -25.73 -16.81 7.18
N LYS A 219 -25.91 -15.87 8.12
CA LYS A 219 -26.89 -16.02 9.23
C LYS A 219 -28.32 -16.15 8.71
N ASN A 220 -28.73 -15.29 7.78
CA ASN A 220 -30.08 -15.33 7.20
C ASN A 220 -30.33 -16.64 6.44
N GLY A 221 -29.33 -17.16 5.72
CA GLY A 221 -29.41 -18.45 5.03
C GLY A 221 -29.55 -19.64 5.99
N ILE A 222 -28.89 -19.59 7.15
CA ILE A 222 -29.03 -20.62 8.20
C ILE A 222 -30.43 -20.57 8.83
N GLU A 223 -30.96 -19.38 9.11
CA GLU A 223 -32.31 -19.21 9.67
C GLU A 223 -33.41 -19.69 8.70
N GLN A 224 -33.29 -19.37 7.40
CA GLN A 224 -34.22 -19.88 6.39
C GLN A 224 -34.22 -21.41 6.31
N LYS A 225 -33.03 -22.05 6.37
CA LYS A 225 -32.91 -23.53 6.40
C LYS A 225 -33.49 -24.15 7.67
N ARG A 226 -33.45 -23.45 8.80
CA ARG A 226 -34.09 -23.91 10.06
C ARG A 226 -35.61 -23.80 10.00
N HIS A 227 -36.13 -22.71 9.44
CA HIS A 227 -37.57 -22.51 9.26
C HIS A 227 -38.19 -23.47 8.25
N SER A 228 -37.48 -23.83 7.17
CA SER A 228 -37.98 -24.82 6.22
C SER A 228 -38.02 -26.23 6.81
N LYS A 229 -37.03 -26.63 7.63
CA LYS A 229 -37.06 -27.93 8.32
C LYS A 229 -38.22 -28.07 9.31
N ARG A 230 -38.52 -27.02 10.09
CA ARG A 230 -39.64 -27.04 11.06
C ARG A 230 -41.05 -27.06 10.45
N LYS A 231 -41.20 -26.80 9.14
CA LYS A 231 -42.50 -26.87 8.45
C LYS A 231 -42.79 -28.24 7.83
N VAL A 232 -41.79 -29.13 7.82
CA VAL A 232 -41.86 -30.47 7.19
C VAL A 232 -42.01 -31.57 8.26
N GLU A 233 -41.79 -31.23 9.53
CA GLU A 233 -42.12 -32.03 10.71
C GLU A 233 -43.51 -31.64 11.23
#